data_AF-A0A164SNA0-F1
#
_entry.id   AF-A0A164SNA0-F1
#
_cell.length_a   1.000
_cell.length_b   1.000
_cell.length_c   1.000
_cell.angle_alpha   90.00
_cell.angle_beta   90.00
_cell.angle_gamma   90.00
#
_symmetry.space_group_name_H-M   'P 1'
#
loop_
_entity.id
_entity.type
_entity.pdbx_description
1 polymer ?
#
loop_
_entity_poly.entity_id
_entity_poly.type
_entity_poly.pdbx_seq_one_letter_code
_entity_poly.pdbx_strand_id
1 'polypeptide(L)'
;MLCVCVIRRRVSAEPVYEPGDLVLIFRPQRKKGLAEKLLHQYVGPYKVIKQVTELNYELRKPSGKNTLVMHVSQMKKFVVE
;
A
#
# COMPACT_ATOMS: atom_id res chain seq x y z
N MET A 1 22.49 34.22 -16.81
CA MET A 1 22.46 33.02 -17.69
C MET A 1 23.40 32.01 -17.06
N LEU A 2 23.00 30.87 -16.48
CA LEU A 2 21.81 30.05 -16.68
C LEU A 2 21.19 29.66 -15.33
N CYS A 3 19.86 29.75 -15.28
CA CYS A 3 19.04 29.25 -14.19
C CYS A 3 19.00 27.72 -14.31
N VAL A 4 19.85 27.01 -13.57
CA VAL A 4 19.76 25.55 -13.46
C VAL A 4 18.57 25.28 -12.54
N CYS A 5 17.39 25.11 -13.13
CA CYS A 5 16.16 24.74 -12.43
C CYS A 5 16.37 23.31 -11.88
N VAL A 6 16.96 23.21 -10.69
CA VAL A 6 17.08 21.94 -9.97
C VAL A 6 15.65 21.54 -9.60
N ILE A 7 15.05 20.71 -10.44
CA ILE A 7 13.80 20.00 -10.15
C ILE A 7 14.10 19.13 -8.93
N ARG A 8 13.99 19.72 -7.74
CA ARG A 8 14.02 19.00 -6.48
C ARG A 8 12.82 18.06 -6.53
N ARG A 9 13.08 16.78 -6.84
CA ARG A 9 12.10 15.70 -6.66
C ARG A 9 11.53 15.87 -5.26
N ARG A 10 10.23 16.18 -5.21
CA ARG A 10 9.48 16.30 -3.96
C ARG A 10 9.44 14.89 -3.36
N VAL A 11 10.37 14.57 -2.45
CA VAL A 11 10.33 13.33 -1.67
C VAL A 11 9.16 13.50 -0.71
N SER A 12 7.99 13.00 -1.13
CA SER A 12 6.85 12.81 -0.25
C SER A 12 7.28 11.90 0.90
N ALA A 13 7.05 12.32 2.15
CA ALA A 13 7.30 11.50 3.32
C ALA A 13 6.50 10.22 3.19
N GLU A 14 7.18 9.10 2.94
CA GLU A 14 6.53 7.82 2.81
C GLU A 14 6.13 7.32 4.20
N PRO A 15 4.89 6.86 4.39
CA PRO A 15 4.45 6.33 5.68
C PRO A 15 5.28 5.09 6.02
N VAL A 16 5.89 5.11 7.21
CA VAL A 16 6.65 3.97 7.75
C VAL A 16 5.68 3.03 8.45
N TYR A 17 5.79 1.73 8.17
CA TYR A 17 4.96 0.70 8.77
C TYR A 17 5.80 -0.19 9.67
N GLU A 18 5.26 -0.54 10.83
CA GLU A 18 5.91 -1.46 11.76
C GLU A 18 5.40 -2.89 11.58
N PRO A 19 6.25 -3.91 11.79
CA PRO A 19 5.81 -5.29 11.78
C PRO A 19 4.74 -5.50 12.87
N GLY A 20 3.56 -5.97 12.47
CA GLY A 20 2.41 -6.09 13.36
C GLY A 20 1.24 -5.18 12.98
N ASP A 21 1.49 -4.08 12.25
CA ASP A 21 0.45 -3.18 11.79
C ASP A 21 -0.55 -3.89 10.85
N LEU A 22 -1.80 -3.47 10.95
CA LEU A 22 -2.85 -3.86 10.01
C LEU A 22 -2.95 -2.82 8.89
N VAL A 23 -2.92 -3.29 7.65
CA VAL A 23 -2.94 -2.45 6.45
C VAL A 23 -3.95 -2.98 5.44
N LEU A 24 -4.61 -2.06 4.75
CA LEU A 24 -5.44 -2.33 3.58
C LEU A 24 -4.59 -2.26 2.31
N ILE A 25 -4.88 -3.12 1.35
CA ILE A 25 -4.18 -3.16 0.07
C ILE A 25 -5.07 -2.62 -1.04
N PHE A 26 -4.55 -1.70 -1.85
CA PHE A 26 -5.19 -1.21 -3.06
C PHE A 26 -5.09 -2.25 -4.19
N ARG A 27 -6.24 -2.80 -4.60
CA ARG A 27 -6.38 -3.68 -5.75
C ARG A 27 -7.61 -3.26 -6.56
N PRO A 28 -7.43 -2.50 -7.66
CA PRO A 28 -8.56 -2.11 -8.49
C PRO A 28 -9.20 -3.35 -9.11
N GLN A 29 -10.46 -3.61 -8.77
CA GLN A 29 -11.23 -4.72 -9.31
C GLN A 29 -12.14 -4.24 -10.43
N ARG A 30 -12.13 -4.95 -11.56
CA ARG A 30 -13.08 -4.75 -12.66
C ARG A 30 -14.04 -5.93 -12.72
N LYS A 31 -15.34 -5.67 -12.57
CA LYS A 31 -16.40 -6.66 -12.73
C LYS A 31 -17.31 -6.24 -13.88
N LYS A 32 -17.56 -7.13 -14.84
CA LYS A 32 -18.46 -6.87 -15.97
C LYS A 32 -19.87 -6.55 -15.44
N GLY A 33 -20.49 -5.50 -15.97
CA GLY A 33 -21.84 -5.07 -15.56
C GLY A 33 -21.90 -4.25 -14.27
N LEU A 34 -20.77 -3.96 -13.61
CA LEU A 34 -20.71 -3.07 -12.44
C LEU A 34 -19.83 -1.85 -12.74
N ALA A 35 -20.24 -0.68 -12.25
CA ALA A 35 -19.44 0.53 -12.38
C ALA A 35 -18.24 0.49 -11.43
N GLU A 36 -17.04 0.80 -11.94
CA GLU A 36 -15.79 0.80 -11.16
C GLU A 36 -15.86 1.69 -9.91
N LYS A 37 -16.63 2.79 -9.97
CA LYS A 37 -16.79 3.75 -8.87
C LYS A 37 -17.50 3.16 -7.65
N LEU A 38 -18.37 2.18 -7.85
CA LEU A 38 -19.16 1.55 -6.79
C LEU A 38 -18.44 0.35 -6.18
N LEU A 39 -17.31 -0.09 -6.75
CA LEU A 39 -16.55 -1.24 -6.27
C LEU A 39 -15.53 -0.83 -5.21
N HIS A 40 -15.44 -1.63 -4.14
CA HIS A 40 -14.40 -1.48 -3.13
C HIS A 40 -13.02 -1.80 -3.73
N GLN A 41 -12.15 -0.79 -3.80
CA GLN A 41 -10.80 -0.92 -4.36
C GLN A 41 -9.78 -1.36 -3.30
N TYR A 42 -10.10 -1.23 -2.01
CA TYR A 42 -9.25 -1.68 -0.92
C TYR A 42 -9.69 -3.04 -0.41
N VAL A 43 -8.74 -3.94 -0.28
CA VAL A 43 -8.96 -5.32 0.15
C VAL A 43 -8.34 -5.50 1.51
N GLY A 44 -9.18 -5.91 2.47
CA GLY A 44 -8.89 -6.63 3.73
C GLY A 44 -7.79 -6.08 4.65
N PRO A 45 -7.85 -6.37 5.95
CA PRO A 45 -6.72 -6.13 6.82
C PRO A 45 -5.65 -7.21 6.58
N TYR A 46 -4.46 -6.78 6.19
CA TYR A 46 -3.26 -7.61 6.12
C TYR A 46 -2.34 -7.21 7.26
N LYS A 47 -1.64 -8.19 7.84
CA LYS A 47 -0.63 -7.95 8.86
C LYS A 47 0.73 -7.77 8.20
N VAL A 48 1.43 -6.70 8.53
CA VAL A 48 2.83 -6.51 8.12
C VAL A 48 3.69 -7.52 8.88
N ILE A 49 4.48 -8.33 8.17
CA ILE A 49 5.42 -9.27 8.79
C ILE A 49 6.80 -8.64 8.91
N LYS A 50 7.34 -8.17 7.79
CA LYS A 50 8.68 -7.61 7.71
C LYS A 50 8.80 -6.65 6.53
N GLN A 51 9.75 -5.75 6.62
CA GLN A 51 10.19 -4.91 5.53
C GLN A 51 11.25 -5.68 4.72
N VAL A 52 11.04 -5.81 3.41
CA VAL A 52 12.00 -6.46 2.50
C VAL A 52 12.97 -5.42 1.93
N THR A 53 12.45 -4.23 1.65
CA THR A 53 13.21 -3.06 1.16
C THR A 53 12.55 -1.82 1.75
N GLU A 54 13.22 -0.67 1.70
CA GLU A 54 12.69 0.62 2.17
C GLU A 54 11.22 0.87 1.76
N LEU A 55 10.87 0.51 0.53
CA LEU A 55 9.53 0.73 -0.05
C LEU A 55 8.67 -0.54 -0.20
N ASN A 56 9.22 -1.72 0.11
CA ASN A 56 8.55 -3.00 -0.13
C ASN A 56 8.38 -3.78 1.18
N TYR A 57 7.15 -4.17 1.45
CA TYR A 57 6.77 -4.87 2.68
C TYR A 57 6.17 -6.23 2.38
N GLU A 58 6.51 -7.20 3.22
CA GLU A 58 5.86 -8.51 3.20
C GLU A 58 4.65 -8.51 4.12
N LEU A 59 3.52 -8.89 3.55
CA LEU A 59 2.20 -8.89 4.15
C LEU A 59 1.65 -10.29 4.25
N ARG A 60 0.86 -10.53 5.30
CA ARG A 60 0.15 -11.79 5.53
C ARG A 60 -1.33 -11.57 5.75
N LYS A 61 -2.14 -12.42 5.14
CA LYS A 61 -3.57 -12.49 5.44
C LYS A 61 -3.79 -13.12 6.81
N PRO A 62 -4.72 -12.62 7.64
CA PRO A 62 -5.03 -13.23 8.94
C PRO A 62 -5.52 -14.67 8.79
N SER A 63 -6.31 -14.97 7.75
CA SER A 63 -6.88 -16.30 7.51
C SER A 63 -5.98 -17.24 6.72
N GLY A 64 -4.78 -16.82 6.29
CA GLY A 64 -3.96 -17.57 5.33
C GLY A 64 -2.49 -17.70 5.72
N LYS A 65 -1.82 -18.70 5.14
CA LYS A 65 -0.35 -18.83 5.19
C LYS A 65 0.34 -18.06 4.06
N ASN A 66 -0.41 -17.62 3.05
CA ASN A 66 0.16 -16.94 1.88
C ASN A 66 0.65 -15.55 2.27
N THR A 67 1.89 -15.27 1.91
CA THR A 67 2.51 -13.95 2.02
C THR A 67 2.54 -13.26 0.66
N LEU A 68 2.55 -11.93 0.69
CA LEU A 68 2.53 -11.07 -0.49
C LEU A 68 3.51 -9.93 -0.26
N VAL A 69 4.30 -9.58 -1.27
CA VAL A 69 5.17 -8.40 -1.22
C VAL A 69 4.48 -7.25 -1.93
N MET A 70 4.34 -6.11 -1.25
CA MET A 70 3.63 -4.93 -1.76
C MET A 70 4.46 -3.65 -1.57
N HIS A 71 4.27 -2.71 -2.48
CA HIS A 71 4.88 -1.37 -2.40
C HIS A 71 4.05 -0.45 -1.49
N VAL A 72 4.71 0.48 -0.78
CA VAL A 72 4.09 1.46 0.13
C VAL A 72 2.92 2.22 -0.50
N SER A 73 3.05 2.62 -1.76
CA SER A 73 2.00 3.35 -2.50
C SER A 73 0.66 2.59 -2.64
N GLN A 74 0.68 1.27 -2.48
CA GLN A 74 -0.52 0.43 -2.56
C GLN A 74 -1.10 0.10 -1.19
N MET A 75 -0.49 0.61 -0.11
CA MET A 75 -0.85 0.29 1.26
C MET A 75 -1.55 1.48 1.91
N LYS A 76 -2.52 1.19 2.79
CA LYS A 76 -3.19 2.19 3.63
C LYS A 76 -3.33 1.64 5.04
N LYS A 77 -2.90 2.38 6.05
CA LYS A 77 -3.04 1.95 7.46
C LYS A 77 -4.51 1.72 7.81
N PHE A 78 -4.80 0.59 8.47
CA PHE A 78 -6.12 0.27 8.97
C PHE A 78 -6.22 0.77 10.42
N VAL A 79 -7.15 1.68 10.68
CA VAL A 79 -7.46 2.16 12.03
C VAL A 79 -8.70 1.41 12.50
N VAL A 80 -8.56 0.69 13.61
CA VAL A 80 -9.69 0.09 14.32
C VAL A 80 -10.08 1.13 15.39
N GLU A 81 -11.13 1.91 15.11
CA GLU A 81 -11.83 2.67 16.15
C GLU A 81 -12.81 1.77 16.90
#